data_AF-A0A067GH28-F1
#
_entry.id   AF-A0A067GH28-F1
#
_cell.length_a   1.000
_cell.length_b   1.000
_cell.length_c   1.000
_cell.angle_alpha   90.00
_cell.angle_beta   90.00
_cell.angle_gamma   90.00
#
_symmetry.space_group_name_H-M   'P 1'
#
loop_
_entity.id
_entity.type
_entity.pdbx_description
1 polymer ?
#
loop_
_entity_poly.entity_id
_entity_poly.type
_entity_poly.pdbx_seq_one_letter_code
_entity_poly.pdbx_strand_id
1 'polypeptide(L)'
;YFKGPELLVDLQDYDYSLDLWSLGCMFAGMIFRKEPFFYGHDNYDQLVKIAKVLGTDELNAYLNKYHIELDPHLAALVGRHSRKPWSKFITVENQHLAVPEAVDFLDKLLRYDHQERPTAKEAMAHPYFFPIRNAESSRSRS
;
A
#
# COMPACT_ATOMS: atom_id res chain seq x y z
N TYR A 1 -9.72 3.57 -6.82
CA TYR A 1 -9.35 2.43 -5.95
C TYR A 1 -7.86 2.07 -5.98
N PHE A 2 -7.20 2.03 -7.16
CA PHE A 2 -5.77 1.65 -7.27
C PHE A 2 -4.80 2.82 -7.47
N LYS A 3 -5.29 4.07 -7.53
CA LYS A 3 -4.43 5.25 -7.68
C LYS A 3 -3.52 5.41 -6.47
N GLY A 4 -2.22 5.53 -6.71
CA GLY A 4 -1.22 5.86 -5.71
C GLY A 4 -1.39 7.27 -5.14
N PRO A 5 -0.88 7.55 -3.92
CA PRO A 5 -0.89 8.87 -3.32
C PRO A 5 -0.35 9.97 -4.25
N GLU A 6 0.70 9.70 -5.01
CA GLU A 6 1.31 10.60 -6.00
C GLU A 6 0.30 11.13 -7.02
N LEU A 7 -0.59 10.29 -7.55
CA LEU A 7 -1.63 10.71 -8.50
C LEU A 7 -2.76 11.49 -7.82
N LEU A 8 -2.96 11.29 -6.51
CA LEU A 8 -4.00 11.96 -5.73
C LEU A 8 -3.55 13.34 -5.24
N VAL A 9 -2.24 13.59 -5.23
CA VAL A 9 -1.63 14.87 -4.85
C VAL A 9 -0.98 15.60 -6.03
N ASP A 10 -1.24 15.13 -7.26
CA ASP A 10 -0.75 15.69 -8.52
C ASP A 10 0.79 15.79 -8.65
N LEU A 11 1.51 14.84 -8.05
CA LEU A 11 2.94 14.71 -8.26
C LEU A 11 3.20 14.07 -9.64
N GLN A 12 3.85 14.80 -10.54
CA GLN A 12 4.12 14.35 -11.91
C GLN A 12 5.36 13.45 -12.05
N ASP A 13 6.28 13.52 -11.09
CA ASP A 13 7.50 12.70 -11.05
C ASP A 13 7.21 11.32 -10.44
N TYR A 14 6.43 10.50 -11.14
CA TYR A 14 6.17 9.11 -10.75
C TYR A 14 6.86 8.12 -11.70
N ASP A 15 7.27 6.98 -11.14
CA ASP A 15 7.97 5.93 -11.86
C ASP A 15 7.23 4.58 -11.74
N TYR A 16 7.94 3.48 -11.99
CA TYR A 16 7.45 2.11 -11.91
C TYR A 16 6.86 1.73 -10.53
N SER A 17 7.17 2.47 -9.46
CA SER A 17 6.65 2.24 -8.12
C SER A 17 5.14 2.49 -7.98
N LEU A 18 4.51 3.17 -8.94
CA LEU A 18 3.06 3.32 -9.03
C LEU A 18 2.35 1.97 -9.20
N ASP A 19 2.93 1.07 -9.99
CA ASP A 19 2.39 -0.28 -10.20
C ASP A 19 2.48 -1.11 -8.92
N LEU A 20 3.51 -0.89 -8.11
CA LEU A 20 3.74 -1.57 -6.83
C LEU A 20 2.71 -1.14 -5.77
N TRP A 21 2.27 0.12 -5.79
CA TRP A 21 1.12 0.55 -4.99
C TRP A 21 -0.17 -0.15 -5.40
N SER A 22 -0.43 -0.21 -6.71
CA SER A 22 -1.61 -0.88 -7.26
C SER A 22 -1.62 -2.37 -6.87
N LEU A 23 -0.47 -3.03 -6.95
CA LEU A 23 -0.25 -4.39 -6.48
C LEU A 23 -0.53 -4.51 -4.98
N GLY A 24 -0.01 -3.59 -4.15
CA GLY A 24 -0.28 -3.57 -2.71
C GLY A 24 -1.77 -3.44 -2.40
N CYS A 25 -2.50 -2.60 -3.13
CA CYS A 25 -3.95 -2.44 -2.97
C CYS A 25 -4.72 -3.72 -3.31
N MET A 26 -4.33 -4.40 -4.39
CA MET A 26 -4.90 -5.70 -4.78
C MET A 26 -4.57 -6.77 -3.74
N PHE A 27 -3.30 -6.83 -3.32
CA PHE A 27 -2.82 -7.78 -2.33
C PHE A 27 -3.52 -7.64 -0.99
N ALA A 28 -3.70 -6.41 -0.49
CA ALA A 28 -4.51 -6.12 0.69
C ALA A 28 -5.95 -6.62 0.55
N GLY A 29 -6.56 -6.42 -0.62
CA GLY A 29 -7.92 -6.89 -0.90
C GLY A 29 -8.04 -8.41 -0.82
N MET A 30 -7.03 -9.12 -1.33
CA MET A 30 -6.94 -10.59 -1.27
C MET A 30 -6.74 -11.09 0.17
N ILE A 31 -5.71 -10.62 0.88
CA ILE A 31 -5.36 -11.17 2.20
C ILE A 31 -6.35 -10.76 3.29
N PHE A 32 -7.02 -9.62 3.16
CA PHE A 32 -8.04 -9.18 4.12
C PHE A 32 -9.47 -9.52 3.68
N ARG A 33 -9.66 -10.13 2.50
CA ARG A 33 -10.97 -10.39 1.88
C ARG A 33 -11.88 -9.16 1.85
N LYS A 34 -11.30 -8.03 1.44
CA LYS A 34 -12.00 -6.75 1.36
C LYS A 34 -11.69 -6.07 0.04
N GLU A 35 -12.59 -6.21 -0.92
CA GLU A 35 -12.39 -5.67 -2.27
C GLU A 35 -13.40 -4.55 -2.59
N PRO A 36 -12.94 -3.35 -2.97
CA PRO A 36 -11.55 -2.87 -2.89
C PRO A 36 -11.14 -2.51 -1.45
N PHE A 37 -9.85 -2.62 -1.14
CA PHE A 37 -9.36 -2.35 0.21
C PHE A 37 -9.56 -0.88 0.62
N PHE A 38 -9.16 0.03 -0.28
CA PHE A 38 -9.43 1.46 -0.19
C PHE A 38 -10.61 1.81 -1.10
N TYR A 39 -11.80 1.96 -0.52
CA TYR A 39 -13.04 2.28 -1.25
C TYR A 39 -13.38 3.77 -1.12
N GLY A 40 -12.78 4.61 -1.97
CA GLY A 40 -13.11 6.03 -2.09
C GLY A 40 -14.05 6.31 -3.26
N HIS A 41 -15.03 7.21 -3.07
CA HIS A 41 -16.03 7.53 -4.10
C HIS A 41 -15.47 8.41 -5.23
N ASP A 42 -14.48 9.26 -4.92
CA ASP A 42 -13.76 10.12 -5.86
C ASP A 42 -12.26 10.17 -5.49
N ASN A 43 -11.46 10.97 -6.19
CA ASN A 43 -10.02 11.08 -5.91
C ASN A 43 -9.75 11.65 -4.49
N TYR A 44 -10.57 12.59 -4.03
CA TYR A 44 -10.40 13.22 -2.71
C TYR A 44 -10.72 12.22 -1.59
N ASP A 45 -11.88 11.56 -1.66
CA ASP A 45 -12.28 10.53 -0.71
C ASP A 45 -11.33 9.32 -0.75
N GLN A 46 -10.74 9.00 -1.90
CA GLN A 46 -9.71 7.97 -2.01
C GLN A 46 -8.49 8.29 -1.14
N LEU A 47 -7.97 9.53 -1.19
CA LEU A 47 -6.85 9.94 -0.33
C LEU A 47 -7.24 9.89 1.16
N VAL A 48 -8.47 10.29 1.49
CA VAL A 48 -9.01 10.18 2.86
C VAL A 48 -9.05 8.72 3.34
N LYS A 49 -9.45 7.76 2.49
CA LYS A 49 -9.42 6.33 2.90
C LYS A 49 -8.01 5.84 3.17
N ILE A 50 -7.04 6.27 2.36
CA ILE A 50 -5.63 5.91 2.55
C ILE A 50 -5.11 6.50 3.86
N ALA A 51 -5.33 7.80 4.11
CA ALA A 51 -4.97 8.50 5.34
C ALA A 51 -5.59 7.88 6.60
N LYS A 52 -6.82 7.37 6.51
CA LYS A 52 -7.47 6.65 7.61
C LYS A 52 -6.81 5.33 7.99
N VAL A 53 -5.91 4.79 7.15
CA VAL A 53 -5.21 3.53 7.39
C VAL A 53 -3.72 3.78 7.64
N LEU A 54 -3.03 4.46 6.73
CA LEU A 54 -1.59 4.71 6.84
C LEU A 54 -1.25 5.88 7.78
N GLY A 55 -2.24 6.70 8.13
CA GLY A 55 -2.08 7.84 9.02
C GLY A 55 -1.66 9.12 8.29
N THR A 56 -1.93 10.25 8.92
CA THR A 56 -1.67 11.58 8.34
C THR A 56 -0.26 12.06 8.61
N ASP A 57 0.43 11.52 9.61
CA ASP A 57 1.79 11.95 9.95
C ASP A 57 2.78 11.56 8.82
N GLU A 58 2.67 10.34 8.28
CA GLU A 58 3.47 9.91 7.12
C GLU A 58 3.08 10.64 5.83
N LEU A 59 1.78 10.92 5.64
CA LEU A 59 1.32 11.75 4.52
C LEU A 59 1.94 13.15 4.58
N ASN A 60 1.94 13.79 5.76
CA ASN A 60 2.54 15.11 5.93
C ASN A 60 4.05 15.08 5.71
N ALA A 61 4.74 14.04 6.18
CA ALA A 61 6.17 13.86 5.92
C ALA A 61 6.46 13.74 4.42
N TYR A 62 5.64 12.97 3.70
CA TYR A 62 5.71 12.83 2.24
C TYR A 62 5.49 14.17 1.52
N LEU A 63 4.41 14.89 1.83
CA LEU A 63 4.11 16.19 1.25
C LEU A 63 5.24 17.21 1.48
N ASN A 64 5.79 17.24 2.70
CA ASN A 64 6.92 18.10 3.04
C ASN A 64 8.19 17.74 2.28
N LYS A 65 8.48 16.43 2.12
CA LYS A 65 9.67 15.94 1.39
C LYS A 65 9.67 16.39 -0.07
N TYR A 66 8.50 16.38 -0.72
CA TYR A 66 8.36 16.71 -2.14
C TYR A 66 7.84 18.14 -2.37
N HIS A 67 7.73 18.97 -1.33
CA HIS A 67 7.22 20.34 -1.40
C HIS A 67 5.84 20.45 -2.08
N ILE A 68 4.94 19.51 -1.75
CA ILE A 68 3.58 19.45 -2.31
C ILE A 68 2.61 20.13 -1.36
N GLU A 69 1.89 21.14 -1.85
CA GLU A 69 0.78 21.75 -1.11
C GLU A 69 -0.53 21.05 -1.45
N LEU A 70 -1.20 20.50 -0.43
CA LEU A 70 -2.56 20.01 -0.60
C LEU A 70 -3.52 21.18 -0.74
N ASP A 71 -4.51 21.01 -1.62
CA ASP A 71 -5.67 21.89 -1.66
C ASP A 71 -6.30 22.03 -0.25
N PRO A 72 -6.63 23.25 0.21
CA PRO A 72 -7.15 23.47 1.57
C PRO A 72 -8.44 22.70 1.88
N HIS A 73 -9.31 22.47 0.89
CA HIS A 73 -10.52 21.68 1.06
C HIS A 73 -10.15 20.20 1.26
N LEU A 74 -9.21 19.67 0.49
CA LEU A 74 -8.69 18.32 0.66
C LEU A 74 -7.98 18.12 2.01
N ALA A 75 -7.15 19.07 2.44
CA ALA A 75 -6.49 19.02 3.74
C ALA A 75 -7.50 18.95 4.90
N ALA A 76 -8.59 19.72 4.81
CA ALA A 76 -9.68 19.68 5.79
C ALA A 76 -10.43 18.32 5.79
N LEU A 77 -10.64 17.72 4.60
CA LEU A 77 -11.29 16.40 4.47
C LEU A 77 -10.44 15.26 5.02
N VAL A 78 -9.12 15.30 4.82
CA VAL A 78 -8.17 14.31 5.34
C VAL A 78 -8.12 14.32 6.87
N GLY A 79 -8.14 15.52 7.47
CA GLY A 79 -8.11 15.68 8.92
C GLY A 79 -6.84 15.09 9.55
N ARG A 80 -6.96 14.52 10.76
CA ARG A 80 -5.85 13.88 11.48
C ARG A 80 -6.17 12.43 11.82
N HIS A 81 -5.30 11.51 11.42
CA HIS A 81 -5.47 10.08 11.66
C HIS A 81 -4.14 9.43 12.06
N SER A 82 -4.17 8.58 13.08
CA SER A 82 -3.04 7.72 13.44
C SER A 82 -2.96 6.51 12.50
N ARG A 83 -1.75 6.05 12.15
CA ARG A 83 -1.55 4.79 11.43
C ARG A 83 -2.26 3.64 12.16
N LYS A 84 -3.01 2.84 11.42
CA LYS A 84 -3.66 1.65 11.94
C LYS A 84 -2.74 0.46 11.74
N PRO A 85 -2.48 -0.36 12.78
CA PRO A 85 -1.76 -1.59 12.58
C PRO A 85 -2.58 -2.54 11.71
N TRP A 86 -1.91 -3.26 10.81
CA TRP A 86 -2.55 -4.20 9.89
C TRP A 86 -3.36 -5.30 10.61
N SER A 87 -2.97 -5.63 11.84
CA SER A 87 -3.71 -6.57 12.71
C SER A 87 -5.17 -6.19 12.93
N LYS A 88 -5.55 -4.91 12.80
CA LYS A 88 -6.96 -4.48 12.88
C LYS A 88 -7.83 -4.96 11.73
N PHE A 89 -7.24 -5.38 10.61
CA PHE A 89 -7.97 -5.91 9.46
C PHE A 89 -7.97 -7.45 9.41
N ILE A 90 -7.30 -8.09 10.36
CA ILE A 90 -7.26 -9.55 10.48
C ILE A 90 -8.50 -10.03 11.24
N THR A 91 -9.21 -10.98 10.64
CA THR A 91 -10.40 -11.64 11.18
C THR A 91 -10.19 -13.15 11.18
N VAL A 92 -11.07 -13.89 11.87
CA VAL A 92 -11.04 -15.36 11.90
C VAL A 92 -11.12 -15.96 10.48
N GLU A 93 -11.82 -15.28 9.57
CA GLU A 93 -12.03 -15.74 8.20
C GLU A 93 -10.81 -15.51 7.29
N ASN A 94 -9.93 -14.56 7.61
CA ASN A 94 -8.80 -14.17 6.75
C ASN A 94 -7.42 -14.41 7.40
N GLN A 95 -7.35 -14.78 8.67
CA GLN A 95 -6.09 -15.00 9.41
C GLN A 95 -5.15 -16.03 8.76
N HIS A 96 -5.70 -17.00 8.02
CA HIS A 96 -4.92 -18.00 7.30
C HIS A 96 -4.22 -17.44 6.04
N LEU A 97 -4.67 -16.28 5.55
CA LEU A 97 -4.09 -15.55 4.42
C LEU A 97 -3.16 -14.42 4.90
N ALA A 98 -3.56 -13.72 5.96
CA ALA A 98 -2.81 -12.61 6.55
C ALA A 98 -1.69 -13.07 7.50
N VAL A 99 -0.86 -14.00 7.03
CA VAL A 99 0.33 -14.48 7.75
C VAL A 99 1.36 -13.34 7.93
N PRO A 100 2.27 -13.42 8.93
CA PRO A 100 3.23 -12.33 9.21
C PRO A 100 4.01 -11.84 8.00
N GLU A 101 4.48 -12.76 7.15
CA GLU A 101 5.24 -12.45 5.93
C GLU A 101 4.38 -11.74 4.88
N ALA A 102 3.08 -12.04 4.81
CA ALA A 102 2.15 -11.35 3.92
C ALA A 102 1.91 -9.92 4.40
N VAL A 103 1.71 -9.74 5.71
CA VAL A 103 1.50 -8.42 6.30
C VAL A 103 2.76 -7.54 6.15
N ASP A 104 3.94 -8.11 6.38
CA ASP A 104 5.22 -7.43 6.18
C ASP A 104 5.46 -7.06 4.70
N PHE A 105 5.13 -7.97 3.77
CA PHE A 105 5.17 -7.67 2.34
C PHE A 105 4.25 -6.51 1.97
N LEU A 106 3.02 -6.53 2.48
CA LEU A 106 2.04 -5.48 2.25
C LEU A 106 2.50 -4.12 2.80
N ASP A 107 3.08 -4.10 4.01
CA ASP A 107 3.57 -2.87 4.64
C ASP A 107 4.66 -2.17 3.82
N LYS A 108 5.51 -2.95 3.16
CA LYS A 108 6.55 -2.45 2.25
C LYS A 108 5.97 -1.89 0.95
N LEU A 109 4.88 -2.45 0.44
CA LEU A 109 4.23 -1.97 -0.79
C LEU A 109 3.41 -0.69 -0.55
N LEU A 110 2.63 -0.65 0.54
CA LEU A 110 1.72 0.45 0.84
C LEU A 110 2.42 1.57 1.64
N ARG A 111 3.32 2.27 0.95
CA ARG A 111 4.01 3.48 1.44
C ARG A 111 3.57 4.72 0.68
N TYR A 112 3.44 5.84 1.39
CA TYR A 112 3.20 7.14 0.77
C TYR A 112 4.32 7.52 -0.17
N ASP A 113 5.54 7.50 0.36
CA ASP A 113 6.73 7.76 -0.41
C ASP A 113 6.96 6.63 -1.41
N HIS A 114 6.84 6.98 -2.69
CA HIS A 114 7.00 6.07 -3.79
C HIS A 114 8.43 5.50 -3.87
N GLN A 115 9.44 6.24 -3.37
CA GLN A 115 10.83 5.79 -3.29
C GLN A 115 11.09 4.77 -2.18
N GLU A 116 10.20 4.66 -1.18
CA GLU A 116 10.31 3.65 -0.12
C GLU A 116 9.72 2.29 -0.55
N ARG A 117 8.98 2.26 -1.66
CA ARG A 117 8.38 1.02 -2.16
C ARG A 117 9.47 0.16 -2.80
N PRO A 118 9.45 -1.16 -2.58
CA PRO A 118 10.41 -2.05 -3.22
C PRO A 118 10.20 -2.06 -4.73
N THR A 119 11.28 -2.24 -5.48
CA THR A 119 11.19 -2.57 -6.90
C THR A 119 10.50 -3.93 -7.09
N ALA A 120 9.99 -4.21 -8.29
CA ALA A 120 9.42 -5.52 -8.61
C ALA A 120 10.39 -6.68 -8.32
N LYS A 121 11.69 -6.49 -8.59
CA LYS A 121 12.72 -7.49 -8.32
C LYS A 121 12.90 -7.75 -6.81
N GLU A 122 12.89 -6.70 -5.99
CA GLU A 122 12.98 -6.83 -4.53
C GLU A 122 11.71 -7.44 -3.95
N ALA A 123 10.54 -7.06 -4.49
CA ALA A 123 9.25 -7.64 -4.11
C ALA A 123 9.22 -9.16 -4.36
N MET A 124 9.70 -9.63 -5.52
CA MET A 124 9.82 -11.06 -5.83
C MET A 124 10.81 -11.80 -4.92
N ALA A 125 11.81 -11.11 -4.39
CA ALA A 125 12.79 -11.68 -3.47
C ALA A 125 12.28 -11.79 -2.02
N HIS A 126 11.13 -11.19 -1.70
CA HIS A 126 10.56 -11.13 -0.36
C HIS A 126 10.37 -12.53 0.26
N PRO A 127 10.58 -12.70 1.59
CA PRO A 127 10.36 -13.98 2.28
C PRO A 127 8.98 -14.60 2.05
N TYR A 128 7.95 -13.78 1.82
CA TYR A 128 6.60 -14.24 1.45
C TYR A 128 6.61 -15.21 0.25
N PHE A 129 7.50 -15.00 -0.72
CA PHE A 129 7.63 -15.85 -1.92
C PHE A 129 8.68 -16.96 -1.79
N PHE A 130 9.32 -17.13 -0.62
CA PHE A 130 10.33 -18.17 -0.41
C PHE A 130 9.83 -19.59 -0.73
N PRO A 131 8.61 -20.01 -0.31
CA PRO A 131 8.10 -21.35 -0.64
C PRO A 131 7.95 -21.56 -2.16
N ILE A 132 7.53 -20.53 -2.88
CA ILE A 132 7.32 -20.58 -4.34
C ILE A 132 8.66 -20.68 -5.07
N ARG A 133 9.63 -19.83 -4.70
CA ARG A 133 10.99 -19.84 -5.28
C ARG A 133 11.69 -21.19 -5.10
N ASN A 134 11.50 -21.83 -3.95
CA ASN A 134 12.05 -23.17 -3.71
C ASN A 134 11.37 -24.23 -4.57
N ALA A 135 10.06 -24.15 -4.74
CA ALA A 135 9.31 -25.08 -5.59
C ALA A 135 9.67 -24.92 -7.09
N GLU A 136 9.93 -23.71 -7.57
CA GLU A 136 10.42 -23.51 -8.95
C GLU A 136 11.86 -24.01 -9.14
N SER A 137 12.72 -23.80 -8.14
CA SER A 137 14.11 -24.27 -8.16
C SER A 137 14.21 -25.80 -8.17
N SER A 138 13.26 -26.52 -7.55
CA SER A 138 13.22 -27.98 -7.59
C SER A 138 12.65 -28.52 -8.91
N ARG A 139 11.66 -27.83 -9.50
CA ARG A 139 11.08 -28.18 -10.81
C ARG A 139 12.05 -27.97 -11.98
N SER A 140 12.90 -26.95 -11.92
CA SER A 140 13.89 -26.65 -12.98
C SER A 140 15.15 -27.54 -12.93
N ARG A 141 15.34 -28.30 -11.84
CA ARG A 141 16.40 -29.30 -11.69
C ARG A 141 15.95 -30.74 -11.99
N SER A 142 14.68 -30.91 -12.37
CA SER A 142 14.05 -32.17 -12.78
C SER A 142 13.86 -32.18 -14.29
#